data_AF-A0A0H5LUH7-F1
#
_entry.id   AF-A0A0H5LUH7-F1
#
_cell.length_a   1.000
_cell.length_b   1.000
_cell.length_c   1.000
_cell.angle_alpha   90.00
_cell.angle_beta   90.00
_cell.angle_gamma   90.00
#
_symmetry.space_group_name_H-M   'P 1'
#
loop_
_entity.id
_entity.type
_entity.pdbx_description
1 polymer ?
#
loop_
_entity_poly.entity_id
_entity_poly.type
_entity_poly.pdbx_seq_one_letter_code
_entity_poly.pdbx_strand_id
1 'polypeptide(L)'
;MRHRIATLLLGLAVLVTAGCGFNLRGTTQVPPELQKLLLESADPYGPLTRAVRQQLRLSNVTIVDDPMRKDLPALRIIGSSENQDTVSIFRNGVTAEYQLVLHVQAQVLIPGHDIYPLRVNVFRSFFDNPLTALAKDAEAEVLRQEMREQAAQQLVRQLLTVHAAEVKNAQENGDTSVNSNSTTGTVQTAPVKEINIGKPAVSVSAQ
;
A
#
# COMPACT_ATOMS: atom_id res chain seq x y z
N MET A 1 -21.23 30.63 49.99
CA MET A 1 -21.63 30.66 48.56
C MET A 1 -20.45 30.73 47.58
N ARG A 2 -19.38 31.49 47.84
CA ARG A 2 -18.23 31.66 46.91
C ARG A 2 -17.51 30.35 46.53
N HIS A 3 -17.34 29.41 47.46
CA HIS A 3 -16.68 28.12 47.17
C HIS A 3 -17.49 27.20 46.24
N ARG A 4 -18.83 27.26 46.27
CA ARG A 4 -19.68 26.42 45.40
C ARG A 4 -19.63 26.86 43.94
N ILE A 5 -19.44 28.16 43.71
CA ILE A 5 -19.26 28.73 42.36
C ILE A 5 -17.87 28.36 41.83
N ALA A 6 -16.84 28.43 42.67
CA ALA A 6 -15.48 28.03 42.29
C ALA A 6 -15.37 26.54 41.91
N THR A 7 -16.03 25.64 42.66
CA THR A 7 -16.04 24.20 42.34
C THR A 7 -16.80 23.90 41.05
N LEU A 8 -17.88 24.64 40.76
CA LEU A 8 -18.67 24.46 39.55
C LEU A 8 -17.92 24.94 38.30
N LEU A 9 -17.23 26.08 38.40
CA LEU A 9 -16.35 26.59 37.35
C LEU A 9 -15.15 25.66 37.08
N LEU A 10 -14.55 25.09 38.13
CA LEU A 10 -13.46 24.14 38.00
C LEU A 10 -13.93 22.83 37.33
N GLY A 11 -15.12 22.33 37.69
CA GLY A 11 -15.72 21.16 37.05
C GLY A 11 -16.00 21.38 35.56
N LEU A 12 -16.51 22.56 35.19
CA LEU A 12 -16.77 22.91 33.79
C LEU A 12 -15.47 23.00 32.96
N ALA A 13 -14.41 23.58 33.53
CA ALA A 13 -13.11 23.66 32.87
C ALA A 13 -12.53 22.27 32.56
N VAL A 14 -12.62 21.33 33.51
CA VAL A 14 -12.16 19.95 33.32
C VAL A 14 -12.96 19.24 32.23
N LEU A 15 -14.29 19.42 32.19
CA LEU A 15 -15.17 18.81 31.19
C LEU A 15 -14.86 19.26 29.75
N VAL A 16 -14.52 20.53 29.54
CA VAL A 16 -14.18 21.06 28.20
C VAL A 16 -12.81 20.57 27.73
N THR A 17 -11.85 20.39 28.63
CA THR A 17 -10.49 19.89 28.29
C THR A 17 -10.38 18.38 28.24
N ALA A 18 -11.35 17.64 28.79
CA ALA A 18 -11.35 16.17 28.81
C ALA A 18 -11.83 15.53 27.49
N GLY A 19 -12.16 16.32 26.46
CA GLY A 19 -12.44 15.80 25.13
C GLY A 19 -11.18 15.26 24.48
N CYS A 20 -11.08 13.95 24.27
CA CYS A 20 -10.14 13.38 23.30
C CYS A 20 -10.45 14.05 21.96
N GLY A 21 -9.51 14.80 21.36
CA GLY A 21 -9.66 15.61 20.14
C GLY A 21 -10.01 14.83 18.87
N PHE A 22 -11.06 14.02 18.93
CA PHE A 22 -11.60 13.21 17.86
C PHE A 22 -12.25 14.16 16.85
N ASN A 23 -11.71 14.14 15.63
CA ASN A 23 -12.36 14.74 14.50
C ASN A 23 -13.11 13.65 13.73
N LEU A 24 -14.33 13.96 13.27
CA LEU A 24 -15.04 13.07 12.37
C LEU A 24 -14.15 12.84 11.15
N ARG A 25 -13.85 11.56 10.91
CA ARG A 25 -13.04 11.17 9.76
C ARG A 25 -13.76 11.66 8.51
N GLY A 26 -13.16 12.63 7.82
CA GLY A 26 -13.58 12.98 6.46
C GLY A 26 -13.51 11.75 5.57
N THR A 27 -14.10 11.80 4.39
CA THR A 27 -13.93 10.72 3.39
C THR A 27 -12.44 10.36 3.29
N THR A 28 -12.09 9.07 3.14
CA THR A 28 -10.70 8.66 2.86
C THR A 28 -10.28 9.35 1.57
N GLN A 29 -9.65 10.51 1.71
CA GLN A 29 -9.37 11.43 0.61
C GLN A 29 -8.19 10.87 -0.15
N VAL A 30 -8.49 10.03 -1.13
CA VAL A 30 -7.50 9.68 -2.14
C VAL A 30 -7.02 11.01 -2.76
N PRO A 31 -5.70 11.24 -2.84
CA PRO A 31 -5.12 12.47 -3.36
C PRO A 31 -5.67 12.80 -4.76
N PRO A 32 -5.88 14.08 -5.11
CA PRO A 32 -6.48 14.46 -6.39
C PRO A 32 -5.80 13.86 -7.62
N GLU A 33 -4.48 13.69 -7.58
CA GLU A 33 -3.68 13.08 -8.65
C GLU A 33 -4.00 11.58 -8.86
N LEU A 34 -4.43 10.87 -7.81
CA LEU A 34 -4.75 9.45 -7.82
C LEU A 34 -6.26 9.19 -7.89
N GLN A 35 -7.09 10.22 -8.08
CA GLN A 35 -8.54 10.06 -8.26
C GLN A 35 -8.91 9.44 -9.61
N LYS A 36 -8.01 9.50 -10.59
CA LYS A 36 -8.17 8.85 -11.90
C LYS A 36 -6.96 7.98 -12.15
N LEU A 37 -7.16 6.66 -12.20
CA LEU A 37 -6.07 5.71 -12.38
C LEU A 37 -6.49 4.52 -13.23
N LEU A 38 -5.49 3.80 -13.74
CA LEU A 38 -5.66 2.48 -14.35
C LEU A 38 -5.51 1.41 -13.29
N LEU A 39 -6.33 0.36 -13.35
CA LEU A 39 -6.17 -0.83 -12.52
C LEU A 39 -5.65 -1.98 -13.37
N GLU A 40 -4.42 -2.39 -13.12
CA GLU A 40 -3.77 -3.49 -13.82
C GLU A 40 -3.61 -4.69 -12.87
N SER A 41 -3.85 -5.89 -13.36
CA SER A 41 -3.71 -7.12 -12.58
C SER A 41 -3.47 -8.29 -13.53
N ALA A 42 -2.72 -9.30 -13.06
CA ALA A 42 -2.58 -10.56 -13.78
C ALA A 42 -3.91 -11.32 -13.90
N ASP A 43 -4.82 -11.12 -12.95
CA ASP A 43 -6.19 -11.66 -12.97
C ASP A 43 -7.22 -10.53 -12.80
N PRO A 44 -7.67 -9.90 -13.92
CA PRO A 44 -8.60 -8.77 -13.89
C PRO A 44 -10.00 -9.08 -13.33
N TYR A 45 -10.42 -10.34 -13.39
CA TYR A 45 -11.74 -10.83 -12.97
C TYR A 45 -11.69 -11.57 -11.63
N GLY A 46 -10.49 -11.85 -11.13
CA GLY A 46 -10.24 -12.47 -9.85
C GLY A 46 -10.90 -11.77 -8.67
N PRO A 47 -11.17 -12.53 -7.60
CA PRO A 47 -11.90 -12.02 -6.45
C PRO A 47 -11.19 -10.84 -5.76
N LEU A 48 -9.85 -10.87 -5.68
CA LEU A 48 -9.06 -9.77 -5.12
C LEU A 48 -9.17 -8.50 -5.97
N THR A 49 -8.96 -8.60 -7.29
CA THR A 49 -9.05 -7.46 -8.21
C THR A 49 -10.46 -6.85 -8.19
N ARG A 50 -11.50 -7.68 -8.08
CA ARG A 50 -12.88 -7.21 -7.90
C ARG A 50 -13.07 -6.44 -6.59
N ALA A 51 -12.54 -6.95 -5.47
CA ALA A 51 -12.59 -6.27 -4.18
C ALA A 51 -11.86 -4.91 -4.24
N VAL A 52 -10.68 -4.86 -4.85
CA VAL A 52 -9.91 -3.62 -5.06
C VAL A 52 -10.68 -2.62 -5.93
N ARG A 53 -11.23 -3.07 -7.07
CA ARG A 53 -12.06 -2.24 -7.96
C ARG A 53 -13.25 -1.64 -7.22
N GLN A 54 -13.94 -2.45 -6.41
CA GLN A 54 -15.07 -1.99 -5.61
C GLN A 54 -14.64 -0.97 -4.56
N GLN A 55 -13.53 -1.23 -3.86
CA GLN A 55 -13.03 -0.32 -2.82
C GLN A 55 -12.56 1.03 -3.38
N LEU A 56 -11.94 1.03 -4.56
CA LEU A 56 -11.57 2.24 -5.30
C LEU A 56 -12.82 3.07 -5.65
N ARG A 57 -13.87 2.43 -6.15
CA ARG A 57 -15.16 3.09 -6.43
C ARG A 57 -15.81 3.67 -5.17
N LEU A 58 -15.79 2.94 -4.05
CA LEU A 58 -16.27 3.43 -2.75
C LEU A 58 -15.46 4.64 -2.25
N SER A 59 -14.22 4.78 -2.71
CA SER A 59 -13.34 5.91 -2.39
C SER A 59 -13.40 7.02 -3.44
N ASN A 60 -14.40 7.01 -4.33
CA ASN A 60 -14.59 7.97 -5.43
C ASN A 60 -13.42 8.03 -6.44
N VAL A 61 -12.69 6.93 -6.60
CA VAL A 61 -11.65 6.80 -7.62
C VAL A 61 -12.27 6.32 -8.93
N THR A 62 -12.05 7.06 -10.00
CA THR A 62 -12.47 6.70 -11.36
C THR A 62 -11.43 5.80 -11.98
N ILE A 63 -11.85 4.60 -12.38
CA ILE A 63 -11.00 3.61 -13.04
C ILE A 63 -11.18 3.78 -14.54
N VAL A 64 -10.07 3.94 -15.26
CA VAL A 64 -10.07 4.10 -16.72
C VAL A 64 -9.69 2.77 -17.37
N ASP A 65 -10.52 2.29 -18.28
CA ASP A 65 -10.39 0.99 -18.96
C ASP A 65 -9.61 1.08 -20.29
N ASP A 66 -8.55 1.88 -20.33
CA ASP A 66 -7.69 2.03 -21.52
C ASP A 66 -6.22 1.73 -21.18
N PRO A 67 -5.75 0.48 -21.38
CA PRO A 67 -4.39 0.08 -21.01
C PRO A 67 -3.29 0.72 -21.86
N MET A 68 -3.63 1.43 -22.94
CA MET A 68 -2.63 2.10 -23.79
C MET A 68 -2.28 3.51 -23.29
N ARG A 69 -3.10 4.06 -22.38
CA ARG A 69 -2.89 5.37 -21.75
C ARG A 69 -1.77 5.30 -20.73
N LYS A 70 -0.71 6.09 -20.94
CA LYS A 70 0.45 6.22 -20.06
C LYS A 70 0.53 7.57 -19.35
N ASP A 71 -0.46 8.43 -19.58
CA ASP A 71 -0.64 9.75 -19.00
C ASP A 71 -1.20 9.71 -17.58
N LEU A 72 -1.80 8.59 -17.18
CA LEU A 72 -2.44 8.41 -15.88
C LEU A 72 -1.63 7.46 -14.98
N PRO A 73 -1.72 7.63 -13.65
CA PRO A 73 -1.16 6.67 -12.71
C PRO A 73 -1.84 5.31 -12.84
N ALA A 74 -1.09 4.25 -12.56
CA ALA A 74 -1.56 2.87 -12.60
C ALA A 74 -1.33 2.18 -11.26
N LEU A 75 -2.39 1.59 -10.70
CA LEU A 75 -2.27 0.64 -9.60
C LEU A 75 -2.17 -0.76 -10.21
N ARG A 76 -0.98 -1.36 -10.13
CA ARG A 76 -0.71 -2.71 -10.62
C ARG A 76 -0.68 -3.70 -9.47
N ILE A 77 -1.57 -4.69 -9.50
CA ILE A 77 -1.53 -5.85 -8.60
C ILE A 77 -0.55 -6.86 -9.20
N ILE A 78 0.57 -7.08 -8.51
CA ILE A 78 1.63 -7.99 -8.95
C ILE A 78 1.18 -9.43 -8.72
N GLY A 79 0.59 -9.69 -7.54
CA GLY A 79 0.06 -11.00 -7.20
C GLY A 79 -0.44 -11.06 -5.76
N SER A 80 -1.08 -12.18 -5.44
CA SER A 80 -1.47 -12.53 -4.08
C SER A 80 -1.23 -14.00 -3.81
N SER A 81 -0.94 -14.33 -2.57
CA SER A 81 -0.84 -15.71 -2.09
C SER A 81 -1.64 -15.88 -0.81
N GLU A 82 -2.27 -17.04 -0.69
CA GLU A 82 -3.05 -17.43 0.48
C GLU A 82 -2.43 -18.68 1.09
N ASN A 83 -2.16 -18.64 2.39
CA ASN A 83 -1.63 -19.75 3.16
C ASN A 83 -2.58 -20.09 4.31
N GLN A 84 -2.57 -21.35 4.72
CA GLN A 84 -3.30 -21.84 5.88
C GLN A 84 -2.37 -22.67 6.75
N ASP A 85 -2.14 -22.22 7.98
CA ASP A 85 -1.22 -22.86 8.92
C ASP A 85 -1.96 -23.25 10.21
N THR A 86 -1.52 -24.32 10.87
CA THR A 86 -2.00 -24.65 12.22
C THR A 86 -1.30 -23.75 13.23
N VAL A 87 -2.08 -23.00 14.02
CA VAL A 87 -1.55 -22.08 15.04
C VAL A 87 -1.75 -22.57 16.46
N SER A 88 -2.64 -23.54 16.67
CA SER A 88 -2.84 -24.17 17.97
C SER A 88 -3.29 -25.63 17.83
N ILE A 89 -2.99 -26.44 18.86
CA ILE A 89 -3.34 -27.86 18.94
C ILE A 89 -3.96 -28.20 20.30
N PHE A 90 -4.85 -29.20 20.32
CA PHE A 90 -5.38 -29.79 21.54
C PHE A 90 -4.37 -30.74 22.20
N ARG A 91 -4.64 -31.16 23.45
CA ARG A 91 -3.77 -32.10 24.20
C ARG A 91 -3.58 -33.46 23.52
N ASN A 92 -4.51 -33.85 22.67
CA ASN A 92 -4.45 -35.09 21.89
C ASN A 92 -3.66 -34.93 20.57
N GLY A 93 -3.07 -33.76 20.31
CA GLY A 93 -2.27 -33.48 19.12
C GLY A 93 -3.06 -33.08 17.87
N VAL A 94 -4.40 -33.00 17.95
CA VAL A 94 -5.24 -32.56 16.83
C VAL A 94 -5.24 -31.03 16.73
N THR A 95 -5.28 -30.49 15.52
CA THR A 95 -5.40 -29.05 15.27
C THR A 95 -6.62 -28.47 15.97
N ALA A 96 -6.42 -27.38 16.70
CA ALA A 96 -7.49 -26.63 17.34
C ALA A 96 -7.90 -25.42 16.49
N GLU A 97 -6.92 -24.65 16.01
CA GLU A 97 -7.17 -23.49 15.16
C GLU A 97 -6.25 -23.48 13.93
N TYR A 98 -6.84 -23.10 12.80
CA TYR A 98 -6.10 -22.70 11.62
C TYR A 98 -6.01 -21.17 11.57
N GLN A 99 -4.91 -20.67 11.03
CA GLN A 99 -4.74 -19.29 10.63
C GLN A 99 -4.65 -19.19 9.11
N LEU A 100 -5.52 -18.37 8.54
CA LEU A 100 -5.47 -17.93 7.15
C LEU A 100 -4.60 -16.69 7.06
N VAL A 101 -3.68 -16.70 6.09
CA VAL A 101 -2.79 -15.58 5.79
C VAL A 101 -2.93 -15.21 4.32
N LEU A 102 -3.33 -13.96 4.05
CA LEU A 102 -3.36 -13.39 2.71
C LEU A 102 -2.24 -12.38 2.55
N HIS A 103 -1.33 -12.65 1.62
CA HIS A 103 -0.28 -11.72 1.19
C HIS A 103 -0.68 -11.09 -0.14
N VAL A 104 -0.62 -9.77 -0.24
CA VAL A 104 -0.87 -9.03 -1.48
C VAL A 104 0.31 -8.12 -1.79
N GLN A 105 0.80 -8.23 -3.02
CA GLN A 105 1.87 -7.40 -3.56
C GLN A 105 1.30 -6.56 -4.70
N ALA A 106 1.46 -5.26 -4.59
CA ALA A 106 1.03 -4.30 -5.59
C ALA A 106 2.08 -3.20 -5.76
N GLN A 107 1.90 -2.36 -6.75
CA GLN A 107 2.74 -1.18 -6.97
C GLN A 107 1.92 -0.08 -7.60
N VAL A 108 2.26 1.16 -7.28
CA VAL A 108 1.70 2.35 -7.93
C VAL A 108 2.76 2.91 -8.87
N LEU A 109 2.40 3.06 -10.13
CA LEU A 109 3.23 3.67 -11.16
C LEU A 109 2.65 5.06 -11.41
N ILE A 110 3.46 6.10 -11.22
CA ILE A 110 3.07 7.48 -11.50
C ILE A 110 3.94 7.97 -12.66
N PRO A 111 3.34 8.40 -13.79
CA PRO A 111 4.11 8.90 -14.94
C PRO A 111 5.05 10.04 -14.53
N GLY A 112 6.31 9.95 -14.95
CA GLY A 112 7.34 10.95 -14.60
C GLY A 112 7.94 10.82 -13.19
N HIS A 113 7.49 9.83 -12.40
CA HIS A 113 8.00 9.56 -11.06
C HIS A 113 8.43 8.08 -10.91
N ASP A 114 8.97 7.73 -9.76
CA ASP A 114 9.41 6.37 -9.45
C ASP A 114 8.22 5.42 -9.19
N ILE A 115 8.51 4.12 -9.09
CA ILE A 115 7.55 3.06 -8.78
C ILE A 115 7.46 2.90 -7.26
N TYR A 116 6.24 2.92 -6.73
CA TYR A 116 6.00 2.78 -5.29
C TYR A 116 5.45 1.40 -4.96
N PRO A 117 6.25 0.49 -4.36
CA PRO A 117 5.80 -0.85 -4.01
C PRO A 117 4.88 -0.82 -2.79
N LEU A 118 3.78 -1.55 -2.87
CA LEU A 118 2.78 -1.71 -1.81
C LEU A 118 2.70 -3.17 -1.37
N ARG A 119 2.61 -3.37 -0.04
CA ARG A 119 2.49 -4.70 0.56
C ARG A 119 1.41 -4.69 1.63
N VAL A 120 0.54 -5.69 1.57
CA VAL A 120 -0.57 -5.86 2.51
C VAL A 120 -0.61 -7.31 2.95
N ASN A 121 -0.68 -7.52 4.26
CA ASN A 121 -0.83 -8.84 4.88
C ASN A 121 -2.08 -8.82 5.75
N VAL A 122 -2.98 -9.77 5.56
CA VAL A 122 -4.20 -9.91 6.35
C VAL A 122 -4.22 -11.29 6.98
N PHE A 123 -4.62 -11.36 8.25
CA PHE A 123 -4.66 -12.57 9.05
C PHE A 123 -6.07 -12.79 9.60
N ARG A 124 -6.51 -14.05 9.63
CA ARG A 124 -7.72 -14.52 10.31
C ARG A 124 -7.45 -15.88 10.93
N SER A 125 -8.03 -16.18 12.08
CA SER A 125 -8.01 -17.53 12.65
C SER A 125 -9.43 -18.03 12.86
N PHE A 126 -9.59 -19.35 12.82
CA PHE A 126 -10.86 -20.02 13.09
C PHE A 126 -10.62 -21.42 13.66
N PHE A 127 -11.57 -21.91 14.45
CA PHE A 127 -11.49 -23.24 15.06
C PHE A 127 -11.80 -24.34 14.04
N ASP A 128 -11.01 -25.40 14.07
CA ASP A 128 -11.27 -26.61 13.31
C ASP A 128 -12.36 -27.47 13.97
N ASN A 129 -13.12 -28.20 13.16
CA ASN A 129 -14.02 -29.24 13.64
C ASN A 129 -14.17 -30.35 12.57
N PRO A 130 -13.54 -31.52 12.77
CA PRO A 130 -13.57 -32.61 11.79
C PRO A 130 -14.96 -33.23 11.62
N LEU A 131 -15.86 -33.09 12.59
CA LEU A 131 -17.23 -33.58 12.48
C LEU A 131 -18.11 -32.70 11.56
N THR A 132 -17.66 -31.47 11.28
CA THR A 132 -18.39 -30.50 10.45
C THR A 132 -17.49 -29.87 9.39
N ALA A 133 -16.62 -30.67 8.75
CA ALA A 133 -15.65 -30.19 7.78
C ALA A 133 -16.28 -29.31 6.68
N LEU A 134 -17.42 -29.72 6.11
CA LEU A 134 -18.10 -28.93 5.08
C LEU A 134 -18.56 -27.54 5.55
N ALA A 135 -19.00 -27.44 6.80
CA ALA A 135 -19.38 -26.14 7.39
C ALA A 135 -18.13 -25.26 7.62
N LYS A 136 -17.01 -25.89 7.99
CA LYS A 136 -15.72 -25.20 8.17
C LYS A 136 -15.10 -24.73 6.87
N ASP A 137 -15.27 -25.47 5.78
CA ASP A 137 -14.88 -25.01 4.45
C ASP A 137 -15.69 -23.77 4.01
N ALA A 138 -17.00 -23.76 4.29
CA ALA A 138 -17.85 -22.60 4.02
C ALA A 138 -17.46 -21.38 4.87
N GLU A 139 -17.18 -21.58 6.17
CA GLU A 139 -16.67 -20.53 7.07
C GLU A 139 -15.34 -19.96 6.55
N ALA A 140 -14.39 -20.82 6.17
CA ALA A 140 -13.10 -20.40 5.64
C ALA A 140 -13.25 -19.58 4.35
N GLU A 141 -14.19 -19.91 3.46
CA GLU A 141 -14.42 -19.13 2.24
C GLU A 141 -15.00 -17.74 2.52
N VAL A 142 -15.91 -17.63 3.49
CA VAL A 142 -16.39 -16.32 3.96
C VAL A 142 -15.23 -15.50 4.51
N LEU A 143 -14.37 -16.10 5.34
CA LEU A 143 -13.19 -15.43 5.89
C LEU A 143 -12.22 -14.98 4.78
N ARG A 144 -11.96 -15.80 3.76
CA ARG A 144 -11.13 -15.39 2.60
C ARG A 144 -11.73 -14.20 1.86
N GLN A 145 -13.06 -14.18 1.66
CA GLN A 145 -13.75 -13.04 1.06
C GLN A 145 -13.56 -11.76 1.88
N GLU A 146 -13.79 -11.82 3.19
CA GLU A 146 -13.57 -10.68 4.08
C GLU A 146 -12.10 -10.22 4.13
N MET A 147 -11.15 -11.17 4.10
CA MET A 147 -9.72 -10.87 4.05
C MET A 147 -9.36 -10.12 2.77
N ARG A 148 -9.92 -10.50 1.62
CA ARG A 148 -9.71 -9.80 0.34
C ARG A 148 -10.30 -8.39 0.36
N GLU A 149 -11.47 -8.20 0.97
CA GLU A 149 -12.07 -6.88 1.16
C GLU A 149 -11.24 -5.99 2.11
N GLN A 150 -10.76 -6.55 3.23
CA GLN A 150 -9.86 -5.85 4.13
C GLN A 150 -8.55 -5.49 3.44
N ALA A 151 -7.97 -6.40 2.64
CA ALA A 151 -6.74 -6.14 1.90
C ALA A 151 -6.93 -4.99 0.91
N ALA A 152 -8.05 -4.97 0.19
CA ALA A 152 -8.41 -3.87 -0.70
C ALA A 152 -8.51 -2.53 0.04
N GLN A 153 -9.17 -2.49 1.20
CA GLN A 153 -9.25 -1.29 2.05
C GLN A 153 -7.88 -0.79 2.49
N GLN A 154 -6.97 -1.70 2.84
CA GLN A 154 -5.60 -1.34 3.22
C GLN A 154 -4.80 -0.82 2.03
N LEU A 155 -4.89 -1.46 0.86
CA LEU A 155 -4.23 -1.00 -0.37
C LEU A 155 -4.66 0.41 -0.76
N VAL A 156 -5.98 0.69 -0.78
CA VAL A 156 -6.49 2.03 -1.12
C VAL A 156 -6.03 3.06 -0.10
N ARG A 157 -5.91 2.69 1.19
CA ARG A 157 -5.37 3.59 2.21
C ARG A 157 -3.88 3.87 2.03
N GLN A 158 -3.10 2.89 1.55
CA GLN A 158 -1.68 3.09 1.27
C GLN A 158 -1.43 4.06 0.10
N LEU A 159 -2.42 4.36 -0.75
CA LEU A 159 -2.30 5.43 -1.76
C LEU A 159 -1.97 6.80 -1.13
N LEU A 160 -2.43 7.07 0.10
CA LEU A 160 -2.05 8.28 0.85
C LEU A 160 -0.55 8.34 1.14
N THR A 161 0.05 7.19 1.43
CA THR A 161 1.48 7.09 1.74
C THR A 161 2.34 7.26 0.48
N VAL A 162 1.82 6.84 -0.68
CA VAL A 162 2.46 7.06 -1.98
C VAL A 162 2.53 8.56 -2.29
N HIS A 163 1.44 9.30 -2.12
CA HIS A 163 1.43 10.75 -2.30
C HIS A 163 2.42 11.47 -1.37
N ALA A 164 2.47 11.07 -0.10
CA ALA A 164 3.43 11.65 0.84
C ALA A 164 4.89 11.37 0.41
N ALA A 165 5.17 10.19 -0.14
CA ALA A 165 6.49 9.84 -0.67
C ALA A 165 6.82 10.63 -1.95
N GLU A 166 5.86 10.81 -2.85
CA GLU A 166 6.00 11.61 -4.07
C GLU A 166 6.33 13.08 -3.76
N VAL A 167 5.56 13.70 -2.86
CA VAL A 167 5.79 15.09 -2.45
C VAL A 167 7.20 15.26 -1.86
N LYS A 168 7.66 14.31 -1.05
CA LYS A 168 9.02 14.32 -0.49
C LYS A 168 10.09 14.21 -1.58
N ASN A 169 9.93 13.26 -2.50
CA ASN A 169 10.84 13.06 -3.62
C ASN A 169 10.91 14.30 -4.53
N ALA A 170 9.79 15.01 -4.71
CA ALA A 170 9.76 16.26 -5.47
C ALA A 170 10.56 17.39 -4.78
N GLN A 171 10.57 17.47 -3.45
CA GLN A 171 11.34 18.48 -2.71
C GLN A 171 12.84 18.23 -2.73
N GLU A 172 13.28 16.97 -2.58
CA GLU A 172 14.71 16.60 -2.63
C GLU A 172 15.32 16.84 -4.03
N ASN A 173 14.55 16.61 -5.10
CA ASN A 173 15.00 16.88 -6.47
C ASN A 173 14.96 18.36 -6.86
N GLY A 174 14.09 19.17 -6.23
CA GLY A 174 14.00 20.62 -6.46
C GLY A 174 15.19 21.41 -5.90
N ASP A 175 15.80 20.95 -4.82
CA ASP A 175 16.93 21.63 -4.15
C ASP A 175 18.30 21.35 -4.83
N THR A 176 18.36 20.35 -5.71
CA THR A 176 19.61 19.98 -6.42
C THR A 176 19.87 20.85 -7.67
N SER A 177 18.97 21.77 -8.04
CA SER A 177 19.08 22.57 -9.27
C SER A 177 19.55 24.03 -9.10
N VAL A 178 19.85 24.47 -7.87
CA VAL A 178 20.25 25.87 -7.57
C VAL A 178 21.62 25.94 -6.87
N ASN A 179 22.65 25.27 -7.38
CA ASN A 179 24.03 25.75 -7.14
C ASN A 179 25.03 25.26 -8.19
N SER A 180 24.87 25.70 -9.43
CA SER A 180 25.95 25.66 -10.41
C SER A 180 25.88 26.87 -11.32
N ASN A 181 26.26 28.04 -10.80
CA ASN A 181 26.73 29.18 -11.61
C ASN A 181 27.54 30.17 -10.77
N SER A 182 28.84 29.87 -10.61
CA SER A 182 29.96 30.83 -10.63
C SER A 182 31.25 30.01 -10.64
N THR A 183 32.02 29.97 -11.71
CA THR A 183 33.13 30.90 -11.89
C THR A 183 33.67 30.80 -13.32
N THR A 184 33.86 31.95 -13.96
CA THR A 184 34.56 32.13 -15.24
C THR A 184 36.08 32.28 -15.02
N GLY A 185 36.89 31.71 -15.93
CA GLY A 185 38.36 31.86 -16.05
C GLY A 185 39.08 30.54 -15.71
N THR A 186 39.92 29.91 -16.53
CA THR A 186 40.87 30.41 -17.55
C THR A 186 41.27 29.26 -18.48
N VAL A 187 41.67 29.61 -19.71
CA VAL A 187 42.16 28.74 -20.78
C VAL A 187 43.44 27.99 -20.37
N GLN A 188 43.52 26.67 -20.55
CA GLN A 188 44.77 25.95 -20.84
C GLN A 188 44.51 24.68 -21.66
N THR A 189 45.35 24.51 -22.68
CA THR A 189 45.35 23.57 -23.80
C THR A 189 45.89 22.16 -23.50
N ALA A 190 45.15 21.12 -23.95
CA ALA A 190 45.56 19.81 -24.54
C ALA A 190 46.55 18.84 -23.79
N PRO A 191 46.65 17.53 -24.13
CA PRO A 191 45.97 16.77 -25.20
C PRO A 191 45.28 15.44 -24.79
N VAL A 192 44.56 14.92 -25.77
CA VAL A 192 43.86 13.63 -25.91
C VAL A 192 44.75 12.42 -25.60
N LYS A 193 44.18 11.42 -24.90
CA LYS A 193 44.65 10.03 -24.92
C LYS A 193 43.49 9.11 -25.28
N GLU A 194 43.51 8.68 -26.53
CA GLU A 194 42.77 7.54 -27.07
C GLU A 194 43.27 6.23 -26.40
N ILE A 195 42.42 5.20 -26.29
CA ILE A 195 42.70 3.79 -26.66
C ILE A 195 41.67 2.80 -26.07
N ASN A 196 41.04 2.10 -27.02
CA ASN A 196 40.52 0.71 -27.07
C ASN A 196 39.37 0.18 -26.22
N ILE A 197 38.23 0.08 -26.92
CA ILE A 197 37.42 -1.12 -27.22
C ILE A 197 38.02 -2.47 -26.76
N GLY A 198 37.29 -3.16 -25.89
CA GLY A 198 37.43 -4.60 -25.61
C GLY A 198 36.05 -5.26 -25.58
N LYS A 199 35.81 -6.16 -26.54
CA LYS A 199 34.60 -6.96 -26.81
C LYS A 199 34.31 -8.00 -25.69
N PRO A 200 33.06 -8.48 -25.50
CA PRO A 200 32.71 -9.30 -24.34
C PRO A 200 33.16 -10.77 -24.48
N ALA A 201 33.55 -11.37 -23.35
CA ALA A 201 33.77 -12.80 -23.24
C ALA A 201 32.46 -13.53 -22.92
N VAL A 202 32.02 -14.33 -23.89
CA VAL A 202 31.07 -15.43 -23.75
C VAL A 202 31.85 -16.67 -23.33
N SER A 203 31.42 -17.35 -22.26
CA SER A 203 31.63 -18.80 -22.05
C SER A 203 30.88 -19.22 -20.76
N VAL A 204 29.77 -19.96 -20.78
CA VAL A 204 29.56 -21.41 -21.06
C VAL A 204 29.19 -22.13 -19.75
N SER A 205 27.99 -22.73 -19.75
CA SER A 205 27.58 -23.80 -18.83
C SER A 205 28.41 -25.06 -19.04
N ALA A 206 28.78 -25.74 -17.95
CA ALA A 206 28.81 -27.20 -17.86
C ALA A 206 29.14 -27.64 -16.43
N GLN A 207 28.13 -27.98 -15.63
CA GLN A 207 27.97 -29.24 -14.88
C GLN A 207 26.71 -29.16 -14.02
#